data_AF-A0AAD7K8Y0-F1
#
_entry.id   AF-A0AAD7K8Y0-F1
#
_cell.length_a   1.000
_cell.length_b   1.000
_cell.length_c   1.000
_cell.angle_alpha   90.00
_cell.angle_beta   90.00
_cell.angle_gamma   90.00
#
_symmetry.space_group_name_H-M   'P 1'
#
loop_
_entity.id
_entity.type
_entity.pdbx_description
1 polymer ?
#
loop_
_entity_poly.entity_id
_entity_poly.type
_entity_poly.pdbx_seq_one_letter_code
_entity_poly.pdbx_strand_id
1 'polypeptide(L)'
;QESHPLRRDTTITYCTNIDGDGCEGSSCLTYTGPPACLAIPQSACFFTSANVHLCTGRGCSGDCVNSKPCPLPTNDDGCVWPETVSIDI
;
A
#
# COMPACT_ATOMS: atom_id res chain seq x y z
N GLN A 1 -14.53 -26.74 15.69
CA GLN A 1 -14.15 -25.90 14.52
C GLN A 1 -14.20 -24.45 15.00
N GLU A 2 -13.25 -23.54 14.73
CA GLU A 2 -12.82 -23.12 13.39
C GLU A 2 -11.35 -22.68 13.42
N SER A 3 -10.51 -23.43 12.72
CA SER A 3 -9.11 -23.16 12.46
C SER A 3 -8.99 -22.10 11.37
N HIS A 4 -9.05 -20.82 11.71
CA HIS A 4 -8.42 -19.78 10.89
C HIS A 4 -6.98 -19.64 11.39
N PRO A 5 -5.94 -19.90 10.57
CA PRO A 5 -4.59 -19.57 10.99
C PRO A 5 -4.55 -18.08 11.33
N LEU A 6 -3.65 -17.65 12.22
CA LEU A 6 -3.37 -16.24 12.51
C LEU A 6 -2.81 -15.51 11.28
N ARG A 7 -3.49 -15.57 10.12
CA ARG A 7 -3.22 -14.69 8.98
C ARG A 7 -3.51 -13.31 9.51
N ARG A 8 -2.44 -12.57 9.79
CA ARG A 8 -2.56 -11.16 10.14
C ARG A 8 -3.06 -10.48 8.88
N ASP A 9 -4.37 -10.26 8.82
CA ASP A 9 -4.95 -9.43 7.78
C ASP A 9 -4.20 -8.10 7.81
N THR A 10 -3.71 -7.71 6.65
CA THR A 10 -3.00 -6.45 6.52
C THR A 10 -3.98 -5.43 5.96
N THR A 11 -4.00 -4.27 6.60
CA THR A 11 -4.82 -3.15 6.15
C THR A 11 -3.93 -2.19 5.42
N ILE A 12 -4.29 -1.91 4.17
CA ILE A 12 -3.61 -0.96 3.31
C ILE A 12 -4.63 0.03 2.80
N THR A 13 -4.37 1.31 3.02
CA THR A 13 -5.12 2.39 2.41
C THR A 13 -4.22 3.05 1.39
N TYR A 14 -4.57 2.99 0.11
CA TYR A 14 -3.80 3.66 -0.95
C TYR A 14 -4.67 4.68 -1.65
N CYS A 15 -4.07 5.81 -2.01
CA CYS A 15 -4.72 6.94 -2.64
C CYS A 15 -4.11 7.16 -4.02
N THR A 16 -4.99 7.30 -5.00
CA THR A 16 -4.60 7.57 -6.40
C THR A 16 -4.26 9.04 -6.63
N ASN A 17 -4.76 9.93 -5.77
CA ASN A 17 -4.47 11.36 -5.76
C ASN A 17 -3.98 11.79 -4.37
N ILE A 18 -3.02 12.72 -4.34
CA ILE A 18 -2.62 13.48 -3.16
C ILE A 18 -3.31 14.84 -3.26
N ASP A 19 -4.07 15.24 -2.24
CA ASP A 19 -4.57 16.61 -2.11
C ASP A 19 -3.74 17.33 -1.02
N GLY A 20 -3.04 18.40 -1.41
CA GLY A 20 -2.21 19.17 -0.48
C GLY A 20 -0.97 18.43 0.04
N ASP A 21 -0.79 18.45 1.37
CA ASP A 21 0.38 17.94 2.11
C ASP A 21 0.21 16.49 2.64
N GLY A 22 -0.89 15.83 2.31
CA GLY A 22 -1.24 14.52 2.87
C GLY A 22 -1.87 13.57 1.88
N CYS A 23 -1.91 12.29 2.24
CA CYS A 23 -2.69 11.28 1.54
C CYS A 23 -4.21 11.41 1.84
N GLU A 24 -4.71 12.64 2.02
CA GLU A 24 -6.13 12.92 2.18
C GLU A 24 -6.70 13.26 0.82
N GLY A 25 -7.70 12.51 0.36
CA GLY A 25 -8.32 12.75 -0.94
C GLY A 25 -9.50 11.84 -1.17
N SER A 26 -10.44 12.27 -2.02
CA SER A 26 -11.68 11.51 -2.29
C SER A 26 -11.47 10.19 -3.06
N SER A 27 -10.23 9.85 -3.42
CA SER A 27 -9.89 8.67 -4.24
C SER A 27 -8.92 7.72 -3.53
N CYS A 28 -9.13 7.53 -2.24
CA CYS A 28 -8.46 6.52 -1.41
C CYS A 28 -9.29 5.24 -1.35
N LEU A 29 -8.61 4.10 -1.47
CA LEU A 29 -9.17 2.76 -1.38
C LEU A 29 -8.48 2.02 -0.25
N THR A 30 -9.28 1.42 0.64
CA THR A 30 -8.77 0.56 1.71
C THR A 30 -9.01 -0.89 1.36
N TYR A 31 -7.93 -1.66 1.39
CA TYR A 31 -7.96 -3.11 1.36
C TYR A 31 -7.61 -3.65 2.74
N THR A 32 -8.42 -4.57 3.23
CA THR A 32 -8.11 -5.36 4.42
C THR A 32 -8.29 -6.81 4.07
N GLY A 33 -7.23 -7.59 4.24
CA GLY A 33 -7.34 -9.01 3.96
C GLY A 33 -6.02 -9.77 3.98
N PRO A 34 -6.09 -11.03 3.53
CA PRO A 34 -4.93 -11.88 3.39
C PRO A 34 -3.87 -11.30 2.44
N PRO A 35 -2.58 -11.71 2.59
CA PRO A 35 -1.56 -11.62 1.57
C PRO A 35 -2.08 -11.86 0.15
N ALA A 36 -1.95 -10.83 -0.66
CA ALA A 36 -2.49 -10.74 -2.01
C ALA A 36 -1.68 -9.69 -2.80
N CYS A 37 -1.62 -9.89 -4.12
CA CYS A 37 -1.05 -8.89 -5.00
C CYS A 37 -2.14 -7.92 -5.48
N LEU A 38 -2.09 -6.68 -5.01
CA LEU A 38 -3.00 -5.63 -5.43
C LEU A 38 -2.37 -4.81 -6.54
N ALA A 39 -2.96 -4.84 -7.73
CA ALA A 39 -2.57 -3.92 -8.80
C ALA A 39 -3.15 -2.54 -8.52
N ILE A 40 -2.28 -1.55 -8.35
CA ILE A 40 -2.68 -0.15 -8.18
C ILE A 40 -2.28 0.64 -9.42
N PRO A 41 -3.23 1.23 -10.14
CA PRO A 41 -2.95 1.79 -11.46
C PRO A 41 -2.03 3.01 -11.44
N GLN A 42 -1.78 3.61 -10.27
CA GLN A 42 -0.93 4.78 -10.02
C GLN A 42 -1.22 5.24 -8.59
N SER A 43 -0.31 5.02 -7.66
CA SER A 43 -0.51 5.41 -6.27
C SER A 43 0.44 6.53 -5.92
N ALA A 44 -0.11 7.70 -5.66
CA ALA A 44 0.68 8.82 -5.17
C ALA A 44 1.02 8.59 -3.67
N CYS A 45 0.18 7.88 -2.91
CA CYS A 45 0.27 7.83 -1.46
C CYS A 45 -0.34 6.53 -0.89
N PHE A 46 0.24 5.94 0.17
CA PHE A 46 -0.34 4.78 0.85
C PHE A 46 -0.03 4.73 2.35
N PHE A 47 -0.88 4.01 3.08
CA PHE A 47 -0.76 3.66 4.49
C PHE A 47 -0.87 2.17 4.64
N THR A 48 -0.07 1.60 5.53
CA THR A 48 -0.11 0.17 5.79
C THR A 48 0.12 -0.10 7.27
N SER A 49 -0.71 -0.98 7.84
CA SER A 49 -0.54 -1.45 9.22
C SER A 49 0.64 -2.40 9.37
N ALA A 50 1.10 -3.03 8.29
CA ALA A 50 2.22 -3.98 8.27
C ALA A 50 3.35 -3.52 7.33
N ASN A 51 4.43 -4.31 7.24
CA ASN A 51 5.45 -4.11 6.23
C ASN A 51 5.01 -4.86 4.97
N VAL A 52 4.98 -4.18 3.83
CA VAL A 52 4.45 -4.70 2.56
C VAL A 52 5.45 -4.39 1.47
N HIS A 53 5.37 -5.10 0.35
CA HIS A 53 6.31 -4.94 -0.75
C HIS A 53 5.66 -4.11 -1.86
N LEU A 54 6.28 -2.98 -2.20
CA LEU A 54 5.83 -2.11 -3.28
C LEU A 54 6.60 -2.47 -4.54
N CYS A 55 5.90 -2.90 -5.57
CA CYS A 55 6.48 -3.31 -6.83
C CYS A 55 6.19 -2.28 -7.93
N THR A 56 7.19 -2.00 -8.75
CA THR A 56 7.05 -1.11 -9.93
C THR A 56 6.47 -1.83 -11.14
N GLY A 57 6.43 -3.17 -11.13
CA GLY A 57 5.77 -3.97 -12.16
C GLY A 57 4.36 -4.39 -11.77
N ARG A 58 3.50 -4.57 -12.79
CA ARG A 58 2.15 -5.11 -12.61
C ARG A 58 2.20 -6.55 -12.12
N GLY A 59 1.29 -6.90 -11.21
CA GLY A 59 1.19 -8.26 -10.69
C GLY A 59 2.36 -8.62 -9.78
N CYS A 60 2.85 -7.65 -9.00
CA CYS A 60 3.91 -7.85 -7.99
C CYS A 60 5.17 -8.49 -8.59
N SER A 61 5.50 -8.02 -9.79
CA SER A 61 6.65 -8.46 -10.56
C SER A 61 7.63 -7.31 -10.73
N GLY A 62 8.87 -7.61 -11.13
CA GLY A 62 9.91 -6.60 -11.31
C GLY A 62 10.59 -6.21 -10.00
N ASP A 63 10.97 -4.94 -9.87
CA ASP A 63 11.63 -4.42 -8.68
C ASP A 63 10.60 -4.15 -7.58
N CYS A 64 10.69 -4.96 -6.53
CA CYS A 64 9.87 -4.83 -5.33
C CYS A 64 10.75 -4.42 -4.14
N VAL A 65 10.30 -3.41 -3.42
CA VAL A 65 10.99 -2.85 -2.25
C VAL A 65 10.08 -2.86 -1.04
N ASN A 66 10.67 -2.87 0.15
CA ASN A 66 9.89 -2.80 1.38
C ASN A 66 9.28 -1.40 1.54
N SER A 67 8.02 -1.33 1.97
CA SER A 67 7.32 -0.08 2.26
C SER A 67 7.86 0.63 3.50
N LYS A 68 8.54 -0.10 4.40
CA LYS A 68 9.20 0.46 5.59
C LYS A 68 10.72 0.23 5.54
N PRO A 69 11.54 1.25 5.85
CA PRO A 69 11.16 2.62 6.23
C PRO A 69 10.58 3.42 5.06
N CYS A 70 9.58 4.25 5.35
CA CYS A 70 8.97 5.10 4.34
C CYS A 70 9.99 6.16 3.88
N PRO A 71 10.35 6.21 2.57
CA PRO A 71 11.33 7.18 2.08
C PRO A 71 10.78 8.61 2.04
N LEU A 72 9.48 8.76 1.79
CA LEU A 72 8.79 10.06 1.71
C LEU A 72 7.56 10.04 2.63
N PRO A 73 7.74 10.21 3.95
CA PRO A 73 6.63 10.33 4.87
C PRO A 73 5.90 11.66 4.64
N THR A 74 4.58 11.60 4.72
CA THR A 74 3.70 12.77 4.75
C THR A 74 3.38 13.15 6.19
N ASN A 75 2.80 14.33 6.38
CA ASN A 75 2.45 14.83 7.72
C ASN A 75 1.39 13.98 8.45
N ASP A 76 0.68 13.10 7.72
CA ASP A 76 -0.42 12.28 8.25
C ASP A 76 -0.02 10.82 8.56
N ASP A 77 1.27 10.48 8.64
CA ASP A 77 1.80 9.10 8.71
C ASP A 77 1.69 8.29 7.40
N GLY A 78 1.31 8.95 6.30
CA GLY A 78 1.22 8.34 4.97
C GLY A 78 2.56 8.32 4.26
N CYS A 79 2.71 7.41 3.29
CA CYS A 79 3.95 7.23 2.55
C CYS A 79 3.76 7.48 1.05
N VAL A 80 4.57 8.36 0.47
CA VAL A 80 4.49 8.72 -0.96
C VAL A 80 5.41 7.82 -1.78
N TRP A 81 4.82 7.16 -2.78
CA TRP A 81 5.54 6.25 -3.69
C TRP A 81 4.97 6.33 -5.10
N PRO A 82 5.33 7.37 -5.87
CA PRO A 82 4.72 7.64 -7.17
C PRO A 82 4.97 6.54 -8.22
N GLU A 83 6.00 5.72 -8.02
CA GLU A 83 6.41 4.67 -8.97
C GLU A 83 5.79 3.30 -8.66
N THR A 84 4.98 3.17 -7.61
CA THR A 84 4.35 1.89 -7.26
C THR A 84 3.22 1.57 -8.22
N VAL A 85 3.24 0.35 -8.75
CA VAL A 85 2.24 -0.19 -9.67
C VAL A 85 1.51 -1.39 -9.07
N SER A 86 2.11 -2.07 -8.10
CA SER A 86 1.45 -3.15 -7.36
C SER A 86 1.95 -3.23 -5.92
N ILE A 87 1.09 -3.65 -5.01
CA ILE A 87 1.46 -3.94 -3.61
C ILE A 87 1.29 -5.43 -3.38
N ASP A 88 2.37 -6.06 -2.95
CA ASP A 88 2.38 -7.39 -2.39
C ASP A 88 2.26 -7.30 -0.88
N ILE A 89 1.14 -7.86 -0.39
CA ILE A 89 0.72 -7.82 1.01
C ILE A 89 1.24 -9.02 1.78
#